data_AF-A0A3N5KBQ6-F1
#
_entry.id   AF-A0A3N5KBQ6-F1
#
_cell.length_a   1.000
_cell.length_b   1.000
_cell.length_c   1.000
_cell.angle_alpha   90.00
_cell.angle_beta   90.00
_cell.angle_gamma   90.00
#
_symmetry.space_group_name_H-M   'P 1'
#
loop_
_entity.id
_entity.type
_entity.pdbx_description
1 polymer ?
#
loop_
_entity_poly.entity_id
_entity_poly.type
_entity_poly.pdbx_seq_one_letter_code
_entity_poly.pdbx_strand_id
1 'polypeptide(L)'
;RGRIPRAPRQKQIRVELKIIAALFSSLIFSWLHNVQSFNLLSYAPLYRLIMGILFCILYEFRGLGIVVWTHSLYDVFVILYR
;
A
#
# COMPACT_ATOMS: atom_id res chain seq x y z
N ARG A 1 25.20 -5.13 33.49
CA ARG A 1 24.39 -6.13 32.75
C ARG A 1 23.06 -5.45 32.34
N GLY A 2 23.02 -4.82 31.16
CA GLY A 2 21.85 -4.05 30.72
C GLY A 2 20.69 -4.97 30.31
N ARG A 3 19.49 -4.76 30.86
CA ARG A 3 18.28 -5.46 30.40
C ARG A 3 17.92 -4.91 29.02
N ILE A 4 18.01 -5.75 27.99
CA ILE A 4 17.47 -5.43 26.67
C ILE A 4 15.96 -5.28 26.84
N PRO A 5 15.36 -4.12 26.50
CA PRO A 5 13.91 -3.95 26.57
C PRO A 5 13.26 -4.97 25.64
N ARG A 6 12.31 -5.76 26.17
CA ARG A 6 11.51 -6.67 25.34
C ARG A 6 10.71 -5.82 24.35
N ALA A 7 10.87 -6.13 23.06
CA ALA A 7 10.06 -5.52 22.01
C ALA A 7 8.56 -5.69 22.36
N PRO A 8 7.73 -4.66 22.16
CA PRO A 8 6.30 -4.75 22.41
C PRO A 8 5.73 -5.90 21.59
N ARG A 9 5.00 -6.80 22.26
CA ARG A 9 4.27 -7.90 21.62
C ARG A 9 3.32 -7.27 20.60
N GLN A 10 3.58 -7.48 19.30
CA GLN A 10 2.63 -7.09 18.27
C GLN A 10 1.29 -7.75 18.59
N LYS A 11 0.26 -6.94 18.81
CA LYS A 11 -1.10 -7.45 18.97
C LYS A 11 -1.49 -8.14 17.67
N GLN A 12 -1.91 -9.39 17.76
CA GLN A 12 -2.51 -10.09 16.62
C GLN A 12 -3.79 -9.35 16.23
N ILE A 13 -3.73 -8.58 15.15
CA ILE A 13 -4.89 -7.95 14.53
C ILE A 13 -5.62 -9.01 13.72
N ARG A 14 -6.95 -9.06 13.82
CA ARG A 14 -7.78 -9.99 13.05
C ARG A 14 -7.56 -9.77 11.55
N VAL A 15 -7.43 -10.85 10.79
CA VAL A 15 -7.19 -10.80 9.34
C VAL A 15 -8.27 -9.97 8.61
N GLU A 16 -9.53 -10.10 9.04
CA GLU A 16 -10.66 -9.31 8.51
C GLU A 16 -10.40 -7.81 8.55
N LEU A 17 -9.89 -7.30 9.68
CA LEU A 17 -9.55 -5.88 9.83
C LEU A 17 -8.43 -5.47 8.88
N LYS A 18 -7.46 -6.35 8.63
CA LYS A 18 -6.36 -6.09 7.70
C LYS A 18 -6.88 -6.02 6.26
N ILE A 19 -7.81 -6.90 5.89
CA ILE A 19 -8.45 -6.88 4.57
C ILE A 19 -9.25 -5.59 4.39
N ILE A 20 -10.08 -5.22 5.38
CA ILE A 20 -10.86 -3.97 5.33
C ILE A 20 -9.93 -2.77 5.23
N ALA A 21 -8.86 -2.72 6.03
CA ALA A 21 -7.88 -1.64 5.98
C ALA A 21 -7.15 -1.58 4.63
N ALA A 22 -6.79 -2.73 4.04
CA ALA A 22 -6.15 -2.80 2.73
C ALA A 22 -7.08 -2.29 1.62
N LEU A 23 -8.35 -2.71 1.62
CA LEU A 23 -9.33 -2.24 0.64
C LEU A 23 -9.59 -0.74 0.78
N PHE A 24 -9.78 -0.25 2.00
CA PHE A 24 -10.07 1.16 2.26
C PHE A 24 -8.88 2.07 1.92
N SER A 25 -7.67 1.68 2.32
CA SER A 25 -6.44 2.42 2.00
C SER A 25 -6.16 2.45 0.49
N SER A 26 -6.37 1.32 -0.20
CA SER A 26 -6.21 1.24 -1.66
C SER A 26 -7.22 2.13 -2.39
N LEU A 27 -8.47 2.20 -1.90
CA LEU A 27 -9.49 3.06 -2.46
C LEU A 27 -9.15 4.53 -2.28
N ILE A 28 -8.73 4.95 -1.09
CA ILE A 28 -8.27 6.32 -0.81
C ILE A 28 -7.05 6.66 -1.69
N PHE A 29 -6.09 5.74 -1.79
CA PHE A 29 -4.90 5.93 -2.63
C PHE A 29 -5.26 6.19 -4.09
N SER A 30 -6.16 5.37 -4.66
CA SER A 30 -6.67 5.56 -6.02
C SER A 30 -7.40 6.88 -6.17
N TRP A 31 -8.23 7.26 -5.20
CA TRP A 31 -8.98 8.51 -5.22
C TRP A 31 -8.07 9.75 -5.20
N LEU A 32 -7.10 9.80 -4.28
CA LEU A 32 -6.18 10.94 -4.15
C LEU A 32 -5.31 11.15 -5.40
N HIS A 33 -4.91 10.07 -6.08
CA HIS A 33 -4.12 10.16 -7.31
C HIS A 33 -4.93 10.54 -8.56
N ASN A 34 -6.26 10.60 -8.46
CA ASN A 34 -7.16 10.94 -9.56
C ASN A 34 -8.17 12.01 -9.15
N VAL A 35 -7.79 12.91 -8.23
CA VAL A 35 -8.70 13.91 -7.66
C VAL A 35 -9.36 14.81 -8.72
N GLN A 36 -8.65 15.10 -9.81
CA GLN A 36 -9.20 15.91 -10.91
C GLN A 36 -10.25 15.19 -11.78
N SER A 37 -10.18 13.87 -11.89
CA SER A 37 -11.05 13.10 -12.80
C SER A 37 -11.21 11.66 -12.30
N PHE A 38 -11.86 11.49 -11.15
CA PHE A 38 -12.05 10.18 -10.57
C PHE A 38 -13.18 9.41 -11.26
N ASN A 39 -12.81 8.40 -12.03
CA ASN A 39 -13.74 7.43 -12.58
C ASN A 39 -13.17 6.03 -12.38
N LEU A 40 -13.76 5.25 -11.47
CA LEU A 40 -13.31 3.89 -11.12
C LEU A 40 -13.23 2.93 -12.31
N LEU A 41 -14.02 3.18 -13.37
CA LEU A 41 -14.02 2.37 -14.59
C LEU A 41 -12.93 2.77 -15.58
N SER A 42 -12.23 3.88 -15.34
CA SER A 42 -11.10 4.29 -16.15
C SER A 42 -9.84 3.52 -15.76
N TYR A 43 -8.97 3.30 -16.75
CA TYR A 43 -7.74 2.53 -16.58
C TYR A 43 -6.87 3.03 -15.41
N ALA A 44 -6.67 4.35 -15.31
CA ALA A 44 -5.74 4.95 -14.37
C ALA A 44 -6.16 4.81 -12.88
N PRO A 45 -7.42 5.05 -12.47
CA PRO A 45 -7.91 4.73 -11.12
C PRO A 45 -7.93 3.24 -10.80
N LEU A 46 -8.38 2.38 -11.74
CA LEU A 46 -8.44 0.94 -11.53
C LEU A 46 -7.05 0.34 -11.33
N TYR A 47 -6.10 0.75 -12.17
CA TYR A 47 -4.70 0.36 -12.07
C TYR A 47 -4.12 0.71 -10.69
N ARG A 48 -4.35 1.95 -10.22
CA ARG A 48 -3.84 2.40 -8.91
C ARG A 48 -4.52 1.71 -7.74
N LEU A 49 -5.80 1.34 -7.87
CA LEU A 49 -6.50 0.54 -6.86
C LEU A 49 -5.85 -0.84 -6.70
N ILE A 50 -5.56 -1.51 -7.83
CA ILE A 50 -4.89 -2.81 -7.83
C ILE A 50 -3.47 -2.70 -7.26
N MET A 51 -2.71 -1.67 -7.67
CA MET A 51 -1.36 -1.45 -7.11
C MET A 51 -1.38 -1.14 -5.62
N GLY A 52 -2.37 -0.39 -5.12
CA GLY A 52 -2.58 -0.16 -3.70
C GLY A 52 -2.73 -1.47 -2.92
N ILE A 53 -3.54 -2.41 -3.43
CA ILE A 53 -3.73 -3.73 -2.81
C ILE A 53 -2.42 -4.51 -2.81
N LEU A 54 -1.69 -4.49 -3.94
CA LEU A 54 -0.38 -5.15 -4.04
C LEU A 54 0.64 -4.57 -3.04
N PHE A 55 0.66 -3.26 -2.83
CA PHE A 55 1.51 -2.64 -1.81
C PHE A 55 1.11 -3.03 -0.38
N CYS A 56 -0.17 -3.15 -0.07
CA CYS A 56 -0.62 -3.67 1.23
C CYS A 56 -0.19 -5.13 1.45
N ILE A 57 -0.25 -5.96 0.41
CA ILE A 57 0.22 -7.35 0.46
C ILE A 57 1.75 -7.36 0.68
N LEU A 58 2.50 -6.57 -0.10
CA LEU A 58 3.95 -6.48 0.02
C LEU A 58 4.39 -5.96 1.40
N TYR A 59 3.64 -5.00 1.96
CA TYR A 59 3.86 -4.48 3.32
C TYR A 59 3.81 -5.59 4.36
N GLU A 60 2.84 -6.50 4.26
CA GLU A 60 2.68 -7.61 5.19
C GLU A 60 3.86 -8.58 5.15
N PHE A 61 4.41 -8.85 3.96
CA PHE A 61 5.52 -9.80 3.79
C PHE A 61 6.91 -9.22 4.04
N ARG A 62 7.09 -7.93 3.77
CA ARG A 62 8.42 -7.31 3.64
C ARG A 62 8.61 -6.04 4.48
N GLY A 63 7.53 -5.43 4.95
CA GLY A 63 7.56 -4.20 5.74
C GLY A 63 7.70 -2.92 4.92
N LEU A 64 7.68 -1.78 5.61
CA LEU A 64 7.52 -0.44 5.00
C LEU A 64 8.63 -0.07 4.00
N GLY A 65 9.90 -0.33 4.34
CA GLY A 65 11.02 0.12 3.52
C GLY A 65 10.98 -0.43 2.10
N ILE A 66 10.66 -1.72 1.95
CA ILE A 66 10.56 -2.37 0.65
C ILE A 66 9.37 -1.85 -0.16
N VAL A 67 8.25 -1.54 0.51
CA VAL A 67 7.07 -0.95 -0.14
C VAL A 67 7.38 0.43 -0.70
N VAL A 68 8.05 1.29 0.06
CA VAL A 68 8.40 2.65 -0.40
C VAL A 68 9.32 2.58 -1.63
N TRP A 69 10.38 1.78 -1.59
CA TRP A 69 11.26 1.61 -2.75
C TRP A 69 10.55 1.03 -3.97
N THR A 70 9.66 0.06 -3.77
CA THR A 70 8.88 -0.54 -4.87
C THR A 70 7.90 0.46 -5.46
N HIS A 71 7.26 1.29 -4.64
CA HIS A 71 6.38 2.36 -5.10
C HIS A 71 7.14 3.42 -5.90
N SER A 72 8.29 3.88 -5.41
CA SER A 72 9.14 4.82 -6.14
C SER A 72 9.67 4.24 -7.46
N LEU A 73 10.06 2.97 -7.48
CA LEU A 73 10.47 2.28 -8.71
C LEU A 73 9.31 2.15 -9.71
N TYR A 74 8.10 1.85 -9.22
CA TYR A 74 6.89 1.82 -10.03
C TYR A 74 6.66 3.19 -10.71
N ASP A 75 6.75 4.28 -9.97
CA ASP A 75 6.58 5.63 -10.51
C ASP A 75 7.64 5.95 -11.57
N VAL A 76 8.91 5.62 -11.31
CA VAL A 76 10.00 5.78 -12.28
C VAL A 76 9.72 4.99 -13.55
N PHE A 77 9.29 3.73 -13.43
CA PHE A 77 8.93 2.90 -14.57
C PHE A 77 7.79 3.53 -15.37
N VAL A 78 6.71 3.97 -14.73
CA VAL A 78 5.60 4.63 -15.45
C VAL A 78 6.06 5.91 -16.14
N ILE A 79 6.91 6.72 -15.51
CA ILE A 79 7.42 7.95 -16.12
C ILE A 79 8.31 7.64 -17.33
N LEU A 80 9.13 6.59 -17.27
CA LEU A 80 10.04 6.21 -18.35
C LEU A 80 9.34 5.53 -19.53
N TYR A 81 8.24 4.81 -19.28
CA TYR A 81 7.53 4.01 -20.29
C TYR A 81 6.19 4.61 -20.73
N ARG A 82 5.89 5.84 -20.31
CA ARG A 82 4.73 6.62 -20.74
C ARG A 82 5.11 7.56 -21.87
#